data_AF-A0A951T4K6-F1
#
_entry.id   AF-A0A951T4K6-F1
#
_cell.length_a   1.000
_cell.length_b   1.000
_cell.length_c   1.000
_cell.angle_alpha   90.00
_cell.angle_beta   90.00
_cell.angle_gamma   90.00
#
_symmetry.space_group_name_H-M   'P 1'
#
loop_
_entity.id
_entity.type
_entity.pdbx_description
1 polymer ?
#
loop_
_entity_poly.entity_id
_entity_poly.type
_entity_poly.pdbx_seq_one_letter_code
_entity_poly.pdbx_strand_id
1 'polypeptide(L)' 'MHAAALDNSPRLRRVLDVLGDGLEHSTYEVLHRAQVCAVNSIIAELRANGCRISCRRRADRFYYRLEKGTTS' A
#
# COMPACT_ATOMS: atom_id res chain seq x y z
N MET A 1 -9.64 14.44 -4.84
CA MET A 1 -9.98 13.54 -3.72
C MET A 1 -10.60 12.29 -4.33
N HIS A 2 -9.80 11.26 -4.63
CA HIS A 2 -10.23 10.07 -5.38
C HIS A 2 -10.72 8.93 -4.46
N ALA A 3 -11.22 9.24 -3.26
CA ALA A 3 -11.65 8.21 -2.29
C ALA A 3 -12.68 7.20 -2.85
N ALA A 4 -13.46 7.59 -3.87
CA ALA A 4 -14.39 6.70 -4.57
C ALA A 4 -13.70 5.57 -5.37
N ALA A 5 -12.47 5.77 -5.86
CA ALA A 5 -11.72 4.74 -6.58
C ALA A 5 -11.11 3.70 -5.63
N LEU A 6 -10.75 4.11 -4.40
CA LEU A 6 -10.32 3.20 -3.34
C LEU A 6 -11.44 2.25 -2.92
N ASP A 7 -12.67 2.78 -2.79
CA ASP A 7 -13.81 2.01 -2.33
C ASP A 7 -14.29 0.98 -3.36
N ASN A 8 -14.26 1.35 -4.64
CA ASN A 8 -14.69 0.50 -5.74
C ASN A 8 -13.65 -0.54 -6.19
N SER A 9 -12.41 -0.48 -5.69
CA SER A 9 -11.33 -1.37 -6.13
C SER A 9 -10.93 -2.38 -5.05
N PRO A 10 -11.37 -3.65 -5.15
CA PRO A 10 -11.06 -4.66 -4.13
C PRO A 10 -9.56 -4.91 -3.97
N ARG A 11 -8.78 -4.77 -5.06
CA ARG A 11 -7.31 -4.89 -5.02
C ARG A 11 -6.64 -3.77 -4.21
N LEU A 12 -7.12 -2.53 -4.32
CA LEU A 12 -6.57 -1.40 -3.56
C LEU A 12 -6.92 -1.54 -2.08
N ARG A 13 -8.16 -1.94 -1.78
CA ARG A 13 -8.63 -2.19 -0.43
C ARG A 13 -7.80 -3.28 0.27
N ARG A 14 -7.52 -4.41 -0.39
CA ARG A 14 -6.69 -5.49 0.18
C ARG A 14 -5.27 -5.05 0.49
N VAL A 15 -4.62 -4.30 -0.40
CA VAL A 15 -3.26 -3.79 -0.12
C VAL A 15 -3.28 -2.76 1.01
N LEU A 16 -4.29 -1.89 1.04
CA LEU A 16 -4.44 -0.91 2.11
C LEU A 16 -4.70 -1.60 3.46
N ASP A 17 -5.46 -2.69 3.48
CA ASP A 17 -5.72 -3.51 4.67
C ASP A 17 -4.42 -4.13 5.20
N VAL A 18 -3.61 -4.74 4.32
CA VAL A 18 -2.30 -5.30 4.69
C VAL A 18 -1.39 -4.24 5.30
N LEU A 19 -1.32 -3.04 4.71
CA LEU A 19 -0.47 -1.95 5.21
C LEU A 19 -1.12 -1.17 6.37
N GLY A 20 -2.40 -1.41 6.65
CA GLY A 20 -3.20 -0.68 7.65
C GLY A 20 -2.76 -0.93 9.08
N ASP A 21 -2.04 -2.02 9.31
CA ASP A 21 -1.35 -2.32 10.57
C ASP A 21 -0.24 -1.31 10.90
N GLY A 22 0.23 -0.54 9.91
CA GLY A 22 1.29 0.44 10.08
C GLY A 22 2.68 -0.18 10.22
N LEU A 23 2.85 -1.45 9.83
CA LEU A 23 4.12 -2.15 9.78
C LEU A 23 4.75 -2.06 8.38
N GLU A 24 6.04 -2.40 8.30
CA GLU A 24 6.75 -2.54 7.03
C GLU A 24 6.47 -3.93 6.44
N HIS A 25 5.87 -3.98 5.27
CA HIS A 25 5.62 -5.21 4.52
C HIS A 25 6.47 -5.26 3.26
N SER A 26 7.13 -6.39 3.03
CA SER A 26 7.85 -6.59 1.78
C SER A 26 6.89 -6.76 0.60
N THR A 27 7.38 -6.55 -0.62
CA THR A 27 6.61 -6.78 -1.86
C THR A 27 6.01 -8.19 -1.90
N TYR A 28 6.78 -9.18 -1.45
CA TYR A 28 6.35 -10.58 -1.38
C TYR A 28 5.21 -10.78 -0.38
N GLU A 29 5.30 -10.18 0.80
CA GLU A 29 4.22 -10.25 1.80
C GLU A 29 2.96 -9.57 1.32
N VAL A 30 3.07 -8.40 0.69
CA VAL A 30 1.91 -7.71 0.11
C VAL A 30 1.29 -8.56 -1.00
N LEU A 31 2.11 -9.14 -1.89
CA LEU A 31 1.63 -10.03 -2.96
C LEU A 31 0.89 -11.24 -2.38
N HIS A 32 1.47 -11.90 -1.38
CA HIS A 32 0.89 -13.11 -0.79
C HIS A 32 -0.33 -12.83 0.09
N ARG A 33 -0.32 -11.76 0.89
CA ARG A 33 -1.43 -11.42 1.79
C ARG A 33 -2.60 -10.77 1.05
N ALA A 34 -2.31 -9.84 0.12
CA ALA A 34 -3.36 -9.16 -0.64
C ALA A 34 -3.79 -9.94 -1.90
N GLN A 35 -3.05 -10.98 -2.29
CA GLN A 35 -3.30 -11.80 -3.49
C GLN A 35 -3.36 -10.94 -4.77
N VAL A 36 -2.32 -10.11 -4.99
CA VAL A 36 -2.24 -9.16 -6.12
C VAL A 36 -0.89 -9.26 -6.84
N CYS A 37 -0.90 -9.17 -8.17
CA CYS A 37 0.34 -9.27 -8.96
C CYS A 37 1.04 -7.91 -9.18
N ALA A 38 0.29 -6.80 -9.17
CA ALA A 38 0.80 -5.48 -9.55
C ALA A 38 0.96 -4.55 -8.33
N VAL A 39 1.75 -4.97 -7.33
CA VAL A 39 1.95 -4.21 -6.08
C VAL A 39 2.41 -2.78 -6.38
N ASN A 40 3.42 -2.59 -7.23
CA ASN A 40 3.92 -1.25 -7.56
C ASN A 40 2.84 -0.32 -8.14
N SER A 41 2.02 -0.82 -9.08
CA SER A 41 0.91 -0.05 -9.66
C SER A 41 -0.13 0.31 -8.60
N ILE A 42 -0.49 -0.65 -7.74
CA ILE A 42 -1.43 -0.44 -6.65
C ILE A 42 -0.90 0.61 -5.66
N ILE A 43 0.37 0.56 -5.27
CA ILE A 43 0.97 1.55 -4.38
C ILE A 43 0.96 2.96 -5.01
N ALA A 44 1.24 3.05 -6.32
CA ALA A 44 1.14 4.32 -7.05
C ALA A 44 -0.30 4.86 -7.08
N GLU A 45 -1.29 3.99 -7.33
CA GLU A 45 -2.72 4.32 -7.25
C GLU A 45 -3.10 4.78 -5.83
N LEU A 46 -2.73 4.04 -4.79
CA LEU A 46 -2.99 4.39 -3.39
C LEU A 46 -2.43 5.78 -3.05
N ARG A 47 -1.22 6.10 -3.51
CA ARG A 47 -0.60 7.43 -3.36
C ARG A 47 -1.38 8.51 -4.10
N ALA A 48 -1.81 8.26 -5.34
CA ALA A 48 -2.65 9.18 -6.10
C ALA A 48 -4.02 9.40 -5.43
N ASN A 49 -4.51 8.43 -4.67
CA ASN A 49 -5.72 8.54 -3.86
C ASN A 49 -5.51 9.31 -2.54
N GLY A 50 -4.28 9.70 -2.22
CA GLY A 50 -3.93 10.47 -1.02
C GLY A 50 -3.36 9.63 0.13
N CYS A 51 -3.16 8.31 -0.06
CA CYS A 51 -2.50 7.48 0.96
C CYS A 51 -1.00 7.79 1.00
N ARG A 52 -0.48 8.11 2.19
CA ARG A 52 0.96 8.28 2.40
C ARG A 52 1.60 6.93 2.65
N ILE A 53 2.30 6.40 1.65
CA ILE A 53 2.98 5.10 1.75
C ILE A 53 4.47 5.30 1.55
N SER A 54 5.24 5.07 2.59
CA SER A 54 6.70 5.04 2.51
C SER A 54 7.17 3.79 1.76
N CYS A 55 8.20 3.95 0.94
CA CYS A 55 8.86 2.86 0.24
C CYS A 55 10.34 2.87 0.61
N ARG A 56 10.84 1.75 1.12
CA ARG A 56 12.25 1.57 1.47
C ARG A 56 12.78 0.34 0.78
N ARG A 57 13.88 0.49 0.04
CA ARG A 57 14.61 -0.65 -0.53
C ARG A 57 15.67 -1.10 0.46
N ARG A 58 15.64 -2.37 0.85
CA ARG A 58 16.69 -3.01 1.66
C ARG A 58 17.29 -4.15 0.85
N ALA A 59 18.57 -4.01 0.51
CA ALA A 59 19.27 -4.87 -0.46
C ALA A 59 18.47 -4.97 -1.78
N ASP A 60 17.91 -6.15 -2.06
CA ASP A 60 17.16 -6.47 -3.27
C ASP A 60 15.63 -6.42 -3.08
N ARG A 61 15.14 -6.10 -1.88
CA ARG A 61 13.70 -6.13 -1.55
C ARG A 61 13.14 -4.74 -1.30
N PHE A 62 11.93 -4.50 -1.79
CA PHE A 62 11.16 -3.30 -1.48
C PHE A 62 10.19 -3.57 -0.33
N TYR A 63 10.18 -2.65 0.62
CA TYR A 63 9.33 -2.61 1.79
C TYR A 63 8.42 -1.39 1.71
N TYR A 64 7.13 -1.61 1.98
CA TYR A 64 6.10 -0.60 1.98
C TYR A 64 5.51 -0.47 3.37
N ARG A 65 5.23 0.76 3.79
CA ARG A 65 4.57 1.02 5.07
C ARG A 65 3.63 2.20 4.93
N LEU A 66 2.39 2.02 5.40
CA LEU A 66 1.44 3.11 5.50
C LEU A 66 1.86 4.07 6.60
N GLU A 67 2.11 5.31 6.23
CA GLU A 67 2.34 6.39 7.17
C GLU A 67 0.97 6.91 7.60
N LYS A 68 0.60 6.60 8.85
CA LYS A 68 -0.53 7.27 9.48
C LYS A 68 -0.13 8.74 9.55
N GLY A 69 -0.84 9.59 8.81
CA GLY A 69 -0.60 11.03 8.86
C GLY A 69 -0.64 11.44 10.31
N THR A 70 0.49 11.88 10.85
CA THR A 70 0.55 12.52 12.16
C THR A 70 -0.26 13.79 12.03
N THR A 71 -1.55 13.72 12.35
CA THR A 71 -2.33 14.91 12.64
C THR A 71 -1.85 15.37 14.01
N SER A 72 -0.82 16.22 14.02
CA SER A 72 -0.46 17.08 15.14
C SER A 72 -1.02 18.47 14.88
#